data_AF-A0A4R8Q3U4-F1
#
_entry.id   AF-A0A4R8Q3U4-F1
#
_cell.length_a   1.000
_cell.length_b   1.000
_cell.length_c   1.000
_cell.angle_alpha   90.00
_cell.angle_beta   90.00
_cell.angle_gamma   90.00
#
_symmetry.space_group_name_H-M   'P 1'
#
loop_
_entity.id
_entity.type
_entity.pdbx_description
1 polymer ?
#
loop_
_entity_poly.entity_id
_entity_poly.type
_entity_poly.pdbx_seq_one_letter_code
_entity_poly.pdbx_strand_id
1 'polypeptide(L)'
;MTIPDLASTTTFPPFAGLPFESDDGFQDAREEWFLVAQVRQNMTITKPTVVVVDRAGDEFAITFEDRGVDLRPVKNGWTIVVPRAVRSTPAEGKKGFVRVPEGEGTRVKYIPAELERVVE
;
A
#
# COMPACT_ATOMS: atom_id res chain seq x y z
N MET A 1 -9.76 -19.65 -17.20
CA MET A 1 -9.04 -18.56 -16.51
C MET A 1 -9.29 -18.76 -15.03
N THR A 2 -8.28 -19.19 -14.27
CA THR A 2 -8.40 -19.31 -12.82
C THR A 2 -8.40 -17.90 -12.26
N ILE A 3 -9.47 -17.53 -11.56
CA ILE A 3 -9.57 -16.26 -10.85
C ILE A 3 -8.42 -16.26 -9.83
N PRO A 4 -7.49 -15.29 -9.85
CA PRO A 4 -6.44 -15.23 -8.84
C PRO A 4 -7.11 -15.09 -7.47
N ASP A 5 -6.75 -15.98 -6.56
CA ASP A 5 -7.31 -16.03 -5.22
C ASP A 5 -6.93 -14.76 -4.45
N LEU A 6 -7.88 -13.82 -4.33
CA LEU A 6 -7.69 -12.54 -3.67
C LEU A 6 -7.45 -12.69 -2.14
N ALA A 7 -7.73 -13.88 -1.60
CA ALA A 7 -7.46 -14.23 -0.20
C ALA A 7 -5.99 -14.63 0.05
N SER A 8 -5.23 -14.97 -0.99
CA SER A 8 -3.86 -15.47 -0.88
C SER A 8 -2.94 -14.46 -0.20
N THR A 9 -2.50 -14.78 1.01
CA THR A 9 -1.58 -13.95 1.83
C THR A 9 -0.18 -13.81 1.24
N THR A 10 0.18 -14.66 0.26
CA THR A 10 1.42 -14.57 -0.52
C THR A 10 1.36 -13.44 -1.55
N THR A 11 0.23 -13.31 -2.26
CA THR A 11 0.04 -12.27 -3.29
C THR A 11 -0.49 -10.97 -2.68
N PHE A 12 -1.29 -11.07 -1.61
CA PHE A 12 -1.90 -9.94 -0.90
C PHE A 12 -1.54 -9.98 0.60
N PRO A 13 -0.26 -9.77 0.95
CA PRO A 13 0.15 -9.75 2.34
C PRO A 13 -0.47 -8.57 3.11
N PRO A 14 -0.86 -8.77 4.39
CA PRO A 14 -1.24 -7.67 5.26
C PRO A 14 -0.02 -6.81 5.57
N PHE A 15 -0.23 -5.62 6.12
CA PHE A 15 0.86 -4.69 6.47
C PHE A 15 1.95 -5.34 7.35
N ALA A 16 1.55 -6.15 8.33
CA ALA A 16 2.48 -6.88 9.21
C ALA A 16 3.31 -7.94 8.48
N GLY A 17 2.85 -8.43 7.33
CA GLY A 17 3.54 -9.43 6.51
C GLY A 17 4.44 -8.83 5.43
N LEU A 18 4.44 -7.51 5.24
CA LEU A 18 5.27 -6.86 4.23
C LEU A 18 6.77 -6.97 4.57
N PRO A 19 7.65 -7.10 3.56
CA PRO A 19 9.08 -7.02 3.77
C PRO A 19 9.47 -5.61 4.21
N PHE A 20 10.47 -5.51 5.10
CA PHE A 20 11.07 -4.22 5.44
C PHE A 20 11.84 -3.67 4.24
N GLU A 21 11.85 -2.34 4.11
CA GLU A 21 12.81 -1.63 3.26
C GLU A 21 14.22 -2.09 3.65
N SER A 22 14.82 -2.93 2.82
CA SER A 22 16.17 -3.43 2.99
C SER A 22 17.09 -2.60 2.09
N ASP A 23 18.27 -2.23 2.60
CA ASP A 23 19.29 -1.43 1.90
C ASP A 23 19.83 -2.14 0.64
N ASP A 24 19.75 -3.48 0.62
CA ASP A 24 19.99 -4.31 -0.54
C ASP A 24 18.78 -4.26 -1.49
N GLY A 25 18.82 -3.38 -2.48
CA GLY A 25 17.80 -3.17 -3.51
C GLY A 25 17.50 -4.37 -4.44
N PHE A 26 17.71 -5.60 -3.96
CA PHE A 26 17.42 -6.85 -4.66
C PHE A 26 16.13 -7.46 -4.14
N GLN A 27 15.00 -6.85 -4.49
CA GLN A 27 13.74 -7.59 -4.50
C GLN A 27 13.65 -8.33 -5.84
N ASP A 28 13.59 -9.66 -5.78
CA ASP A 28 13.53 -10.50 -6.97
C ASP A 28 12.33 -10.05 -7.82
N ALA A 29 12.59 -9.64 -9.06
CA ALA A 29 11.58 -9.07 -9.94
C ALA A 29 10.43 -10.06 -10.27
N ARG A 30 10.52 -11.33 -9.85
CA ARG A 30 9.52 -12.37 -10.07
C ARG A 30 8.52 -12.50 -8.92
N GLU A 31 8.76 -11.89 -7.75
CA GLU A 31 7.80 -11.87 -6.65
C GLU A 31 6.92 -10.61 -6.75
N GLU A 32 5.68 -10.81 -7.19
CA GLU A 32 4.68 -9.76 -7.32
C GLU A 32 3.67 -9.87 -6.17
N TRP A 33 3.90 -9.09 -5.10
CA TRP A 33 2.89 -8.89 -4.05
C TRP A 33 2.24 -7.51 -4.18
N PHE A 34 1.01 -7.42 -3.72
CA PHE A 34 0.17 -6.24 -3.80
C PHE A 34 -0.40 -5.98 -2.41
N LEU A 35 -0.02 -4.87 -1.81
CA LEU A 35 -0.69 -4.41 -0.61
C LEU A 35 -2.04 -3.81 -1.01
N VAL A 36 -3.10 -4.33 -0.42
CA VAL A 36 -4.45 -3.82 -0.61
C VAL A 36 -4.92 -3.23 0.72
N ALA A 37 -5.29 -1.95 0.69
CA ALA A 37 -5.74 -1.24 1.87
C ALA A 37 -6.85 -0.25 1.52
N GLN A 38 -7.72 0.06 2.47
CA GLN A 38 -8.75 1.07 2.31
C GLN A 38 -8.27 2.42 2.85
N VAL A 39 -8.45 3.47 2.08
CA VAL A 39 -8.15 4.84 2.48
C VAL A 39 -9.13 5.29 3.56
N ARG A 40 -8.58 5.65 4.72
CA ARG A 40 -9.31 6.26 5.83
C ARG A 40 -9.23 7.77 5.77
N GLN A 41 -8.04 8.31 5.52
CA GLN A 41 -7.79 9.74 5.54
C GLN A 41 -6.71 10.13 4.55
N ASN A 42 -6.89 11.26 3.86
CA ASN A 42 -5.81 11.89 3.11
C ASN A 42 -5.08 12.88 4.02
N MET A 43 -3.79 12.65 4.26
CA MET A 43 -2.91 13.45 5.11
C MET A 43 -1.79 14.11 4.29
N THR A 44 -2.03 14.39 3.01
CA THR A 44 -1.03 15.02 2.14
C THR A 44 -0.72 16.44 2.63
N ILE A 45 0.51 16.66 3.12
CA ILE A 45 1.01 17.98 3.55
C ILE A 45 2.12 18.45 2.58
N THR A 46 3.23 17.71 2.51
CA THR A 46 4.39 18.01 1.64
C THR A 46 4.68 16.90 0.65
N LYS A 47 4.57 15.65 1.10
CA LYS A 47 4.56 14.45 0.26
C LYS A 47 3.14 13.89 0.20
N PRO A 48 2.75 13.23 -0.90
CA PRO A 48 1.48 12.53 -0.96
C PRO A 48 1.47 11.44 0.12
N THR A 49 0.57 11.57 1.08
CA THR A 49 0.46 10.63 2.22
C THR A 49 -1.01 10.36 2.51
N VAL A 50 -1.36 9.07 2.61
CA VAL A 50 -2.71 8.62 3.00
C VAL A 50 -2.61 7.67 4.17
N VAL A 51 -3.54 7.79 5.10
CA VAL A 51 -3.78 6.81 6.15
C VAL A 51 -4.76 5.79 5.62
N VAL A 52 -4.39 4.53 5.75
CA VAL A 52 -5.14 3.39 5.22
C VAL A 52 -5.30 2.32 6.30
N VAL A 53 -6.27 1.45 6.10
CA VAL A 53 -6.46 0.24 6.89
C VAL A 53 -6.35 -0.98 5.96
N ASP A 54 -5.53 -1.97 6.30
CA ASP A 54 -5.50 -3.21 5.51
C ASP A 54 -6.66 -4.15 5.86
N ARG A 55 -6.71 -5.30 5.19
CA ARG A 55 -7.71 -6.34 5.42
C ARG A 55 -7.66 -6.96 6.83
N ALA A 56 -6.52 -6.92 7.51
CA ALA A 56 -6.38 -7.37 8.90
C ALA A 56 -6.90 -6.33 9.91
N GLY A 57 -7.27 -5.12 9.46
CA GLY A 57 -7.71 -4.04 10.34
C GLY A 57 -6.56 -3.19 10.91
N ASP A 58 -5.33 -3.36 10.43
CA ASP A 58 -4.22 -2.52 10.85
C ASP A 58 -4.24 -1.18 10.11
N GLU A 59 -4.28 -0.09 10.89
CA GLU A 59 -4.14 1.26 10.38
C GLU A 59 -2.66 1.68 10.30
N PHE A 60 -2.25 2.20 9.14
CA PHE A 60 -0.90 2.69 8.86
C PHE A 60 -0.92 3.77 7.76
N ALA A 61 0.19 4.48 7.61
CA ALA A 61 0.35 5.49 6.56
C ALA A 61 1.06 4.91 5.33
N ILE A 62 0.65 5.34 4.14
CA ILE A 62 1.38 5.14 2.89
C ILE A 62 1.89 6.51 2.43
N THR A 63 3.20 6.63 2.28
CA THR A 63 3.86 7.85 1.80
C THR A 63 4.50 7.59 0.46
N PHE A 64 4.22 8.47 -0.50
CA PHE A 64 4.78 8.43 -1.83
C PHE A 64 5.97 9.39 -1.90
N GLU A 65 7.11 8.90 -2.35
CA GLU A 65 8.27 9.74 -2.67
C GLU A 65 8.03 10.57 -3.93
N ASP A 66 7.27 9.99 -4.87
CA ASP A 66 6.95 10.59 -6.15
C ASP A 66 5.96 11.75 -5.98
N ARG A 67 6.39 12.96 -6.38
CA ARG A 67 5.55 14.17 -6.33
C ARG A 67 4.47 14.20 -7.42
N GLY A 68 4.55 13.33 -8.43
CA GLY A 68 3.59 13.23 -9.53
C GLY A 68 2.33 12.45 -9.16
N VAL A 69 2.30 11.81 -7.98
CA VAL A 69 1.14 11.05 -7.51
C VAL A 69 0.03 11.98 -7.05
N ASP A 70 -1.07 11.97 -7.78
CA ASP A 70 -2.24 12.78 -7.46
C ASP A 70 -3.20 12.04 -6.53
N LEU A 71 -3.11 12.32 -5.22
CA LEU A 71 -4.03 11.77 -4.21
C LEU A 71 -5.29 12.62 -4.01
N ARG A 72 -5.43 13.75 -4.71
CA ARG A 72 -6.61 14.65 -4.62
C ARG A 72 -7.94 13.97 -4.98
N PRO A 73 -8.04 13.11 -6.03
CA PRO A 73 -9.29 12.40 -6.33
C PRO A 73 -9.60 11.27 -5.34
N VAL A 74 -8.61 10.83 -4.56
CA VAL A 74 -8.74 9.70 -3.64
C VAL A 74 -9.56 10.11 -2.42
N LYS A 75 -10.68 9.43 -2.21
CA LYS A 75 -11.60 9.70 -1.09
C LYS A 75 -11.52 8.62 -0.02
N ASN A 76 -12.05 8.94 1.15
CA ASN A 76 -12.28 7.96 2.19
C ASN A 76 -13.18 6.82 1.67
N GLY A 77 -12.85 5.58 2.04
CA GLY A 77 -13.54 4.38 1.59
C GLY A 77 -13.01 3.77 0.29
N TRP A 78 -12.15 4.48 -0.47
CA TRP A 78 -11.52 3.93 -1.67
C TRP A 78 -10.46 2.90 -1.31
N THR A 79 -10.30 1.89 -2.16
CA THR A 79 -9.23 0.89 -2.01
C THR A 79 -8.00 1.32 -2.79
N ILE A 80 -6.84 1.25 -2.16
CA ILE A 80 -5.55 1.46 -2.78
C ILE A 80 -4.81 0.13 -2.91
N VAL A 81 -4.21 -0.10 -4.07
CA VAL A 81 -3.41 -1.28 -4.38
C VAL A 81 -2.00 -0.83 -4.68
N VAL A 82 -1.06 -1.14 -3.78
CA VAL A 82 0.35 -0.79 -3.92
C VAL A 82 1.14 -2.05 -4.27
N PRO A 83 1.60 -2.19 -5.53
CA PRO A 83 2.50 -3.28 -5.90
C PRO A 83 3.84 -3.11 -5.20
N ARG A 84 4.46 -4.21 -4.80
CA ARG A 84 5.78 -4.25 -4.15
C ARG A 84 5.90 -3.30 -2.96
N ALA A 85 4.83 -3.21 -2.18
CA ALA A 85 4.82 -2.38 -1.00
C ALA A 85 5.87 -2.88 -0.01
N VAL A 86 6.69 -1.95 0.50
CA VAL A 86 7.68 -2.21 1.54
C VAL A 86 7.34 -1.40 2.77
N ARG A 87 7.51 -2.01 3.95
CA ARG A 87 7.35 -1.29 5.21
C ARG A 87 8.67 -0.62 5.58
N SER A 88 8.61 0.67 5.86
CA SER A 88 9.72 1.38 6.48
C SER A 88 9.84 0.97 7.94
N THR A 89 11.07 0.89 8.43
CA THR A 89 11.35 0.62 9.85
C THR A 89 10.69 1.70 10.70
N PRO A 90 9.85 1.35 11.69
CA PRO A 90 9.23 2.35 12.54
C PRO A 90 10.30 3.12 13.32
N ALA A 91 10.16 4.45 13.41
CA ALA A 91 10.84 5.20 14.45
C ALA A 91 10.35 4.71 15.82
N GLU A 92 11.26 4.62 16.79
CA GLU A 92 11.03 4.04 18.12
C GLU A 92 9.64 4.39 18.69
N GLY A 93 8.78 3.39 18.86
CA GLY A 93 7.43 3.53 19.43
C GLY A 93 6.28 3.88 18.47
N LYS A 94 6.50 4.01 17.16
CA LYS A 94 5.43 4.26 16.17
C LYS A 94 5.06 3.00 15.38
N LYS A 95 3.83 2.91 14.88
CA LYS A 95 3.49 1.95 13.82
C LYS A 95 4.31 2.31 12.57
N GLY A 96 4.89 1.31 11.91
CA GLY A 96 5.63 1.52 10.67
C GLY A 96 4.72 2.15 9.59
N PHE A 97 5.32 2.68 8.54
CA PHE A 97 4.58 3.21 7.39
C PHE A 97 5.08 2.53 6.12
N VAL A 98 4.26 2.51 5.09
CA VAL A 98 4.66 2.02 3.76
C VAL A 98 5.25 3.18 2.99
N ARG A 99 6.42 2.97 2.39
CA ARG A 99 7.05 3.94 1.51
C ARG A 99 6.95 3.44 0.08
N VAL A 100 6.45 4.28 -0.81
CA VAL A 100 6.44 4.02 -2.25
C VAL A 100 7.55 4.86 -2.86
N PRO A 101 8.62 4.24 -3.40
CA PRO A 101 9.75 4.97 -3.97
C PRO A 101 9.36 5.74 -5.23
N GLU A 102 10.24 6.67 -5.64
CA GLU A 102 10.04 7.45 -6.86
C GLU A 102 9.94 6.53 -8.09
N GLY A 103 9.03 6.83 -9.02
CA GLY A 103 8.74 6.00 -10.19
C GLY A 103 7.73 4.86 -9.94
N GLU A 104 7.63 4.33 -8.72
CA GLU A 104 6.66 3.26 -8.40
C GLU A 104 5.25 3.81 -8.09
N GLY A 105 5.13 5.11 -7.80
CA GLY A 105 3.85 5.77 -7.55
C GLY A 105 2.85 5.64 -8.71
N THR A 106 3.34 5.56 -9.94
CA THR A 106 2.51 5.38 -11.15
C THR A 106 1.91 3.97 -11.28
N ARG A 107 2.48 2.98 -10.58
CA ARG A 107 2.00 1.59 -10.57
C ARG A 107 0.91 1.36 -9.52
N VAL A 108 0.73 2.30 -8.61
CA VAL A 108 -0.31 2.25 -7.58
C VAL A 108 -1.67 2.49 -8.21
N LYS A 109 -2.62 1.60 -7.90
CA LYS A 109 -4.00 1.70 -8.40
C LYS A 109 -4.94 2.16 -7.30
N TYR A 110 -5.88 3.02 -7.68
CA TYR A 110 -6.95 3.49 -6.83
C TYR A 110 -8.27 2.95 -7.36
N ILE A 111 -9.00 2.25 -6.52
CA ILE A 111 -10.29 1.64 -6.85
C ILE A 111 -11.35 2.38 -6.05
N PRO A 112 -12.34 3.01 -6.70
CA PRO A 112 -13.44 3.73 -6.05
C PRO A 112 -14.47 2.75 -5.46
N ALA A 113 -14.01 1.79 -4.67
CA ALA A 113 -14.82 0.77 -4.00
C ALA A 113 -14.19 0.40 -2.66
N GLU A 114 -15.04 -0.09 -1.74
CA GLU A 114 -14.63 -0.53 -0.42
C GLU A 114 -13.82 -1.82 -0.49
N LEU A 115 -12.93 -2.02 0.48
CA LEU A 115 -12.00 -3.15 0.50
C LEU A 115 -12.73 -4.49 0.38
N GLU A 116 -13.85 -4.64 1.11
CA GLU A 116 -14.70 -5.83 1.09
C GLU A 116 -15.23 -6.16 -0.30
N ARG A 117 -15.50 -5.15 -1.15
CA ARG A 117 -15.98 -5.37 -2.53
C ARG A 117 -14.87 -5.66 -3.53
N VAL A 118 -13.62 -5.31 -3.19
CA VAL A 118 -12.45 -5.53 -4.06
C VAL A 118 -11.86 -6.92 -3.87
N VAL A 119 -12.08 -7.53 -2.70
CA VAL A 119 -11.60 -8.88 -2.36
C VAL A 119 -12.66 -9.98 -2.55
N GLU A 120 -13.89 -9.62 -2.92
CA GLU A 120 -15.03 -10.51 -3.21
C GLU A 120 -14.95 -11.18 -4.60
#